data_AF-A0A9E7D5L3-F1
#
_entry.id   AF-A0A9E7D5L3-F1
#
_cell.length_a   1.000
_cell.length_b   1.000
_cell.length_c   1.000
_cell.angle_alpha   90.00
_cell.angle_beta   90.00
_cell.angle_gamma   90.00
#
_symmetry.space_group_name_H-M   'P 1'
#
loop_
_entity.id
_entity.type
_entity.pdbx_description
1 polymer ?
#
loop_
_entity_poly.entity_id
_entity_poly.type
_entity_poly.pdbx_seq_one_letter_code
_entity_poly.pdbx_strand_id
1 'polypeptide(L)'
;MNTTDEELIKRLQAHLSTIRKSAGWSGEWLANELGVTKQTISSLETGKTQMTKMHYLAIRAVFNNEIVVNGNEDLAKIIQLFVDQPVIAELEKSQITTGGEDGEPKMDSKETFNQSAVLGATLITASLAPAATVLVPVLGNLVKLMKQAMKQTRAESYISTLY
;
A
#
# COMPACT_ATOMS: atom_id res chain seq x y z
N MET A 1 4.94 -5.06 -18.92
CA MET A 1 3.72 -4.66 -18.19
C MET A 1 3.10 -3.52 -18.97
N ASN A 2 1.77 -3.45 -19.04
CA ASN A 2 1.07 -2.29 -19.59
C ASN A 2 1.24 -1.11 -18.62
N THR A 3 1.64 0.05 -19.13
CA THR A 3 1.92 1.26 -18.34
C THR A 3 0.75 1.68 -17.44
N THR A 4 -0.47 1.36 -17.85
CA THR A 4 -1.70 1.60 -17.09
C THR A 4 -1.76 0.83 -15.76
N ASP A 5 -1.34 -0.43 -15.73
CA ASP A 5 -1.41 -1.24 -14.50
C ASP A 5 -0.44 -0.71 -13.44
N GLU A 6 0.76 -0.31 -13.85
CA GLU A 6 1.76 0.24 -12.93
C GLU A 6 1.30 1.56 -12.31
N GLU A 7 0.61 2.39 -13.08
CA GLU A 7 0.06 3.65 -12.60
C GLU A 7 -1.05 3.44 -11.57
N LEU A 8 -1.98 2.50 -11.82
CA LEU A 8 -3.03 2.14 -10.85
C LEU A 8 -2.43 1.60 -9.55
N ILE A 9 -1.39 0.76 -9.65
CA ILE A 9 -0.68 0.21 -8.49
C ILE A 9 -0.04 1.34 -7.66
N LYS A 10 0.66 2.28 -8.33
CA LYS A 10 1.29 3.43 -7.67
C LYS A 10 0.27 4.32 -6.96
N ARG A 11 -0.85 4.62 -7.62
CA ARG A 11 -1.93 5.43 -7.04
C ARG A 11 -2.58 4.77 -5.84
N LEU A 12 -2.93 3.48 -5.96
CA LEU A 12 -3.48 2.73 -4.84
C LEU A 12 -2.52 2.73 -3.66
N GLN A 13 -1.22 2.52 -3.91
CA GLN A 13 -0.21 2.55 -2.87
C GLN A 13 -0.10 3.92 -2.20
N ALA A 14 -0.03 5.00 -2.97
CA ALA A 14 0.08 6.37 -2.46
C ALA A 14 -1.10 6.76 -1.56
N HIS A 15 -2.30 6.25 -1.86
CA HIS A 15 -3.53 6.61 -1.15
C HIS A 15 -4.07 5.50 -0.23
N LEU A 16 -3.34 4.40 -0.04
CA LEU A 16 -3.82 3.23 0.70
C LEU A 16 -4.29 3.57 2.12
N SER A 17 -3.50 4.35 2.86
CA SER A 17 -3.86 4.79 4.21
C SER A 17 -5.11 5.66 4.21
N THR A 18 -5.27 6.54 3.22
CA THR A 18 -6.43 7.45 3.12
C THR A 18 -7.71 6.66 2.84
N ILE A 19 -7.66 5.76 1.87
CA ILE A 19 -8.78 4.89 1.48
C ILE A 19 -9.19 3.99 2.65
N ARG A 20 -8.22 3.40 3.37
CA ARG A 20 -8.50 2.58 4.55
C ARG A 20 -9.18 3.39 5.66
N LYS A 21 -8.69 4.60 5.93
CA LYS A 21 -9.25 5.47 6.98
C LYS A 21 -10.65 5.95 6.64
N SER A 22 -10.98 6.19 5.37
CA SER A 22 -12.34 6.57 4.99
C SER A 22 -13.36 5.45 5.19
N ALA A 23 -12.93 4.19 5.13
CA ALA A 23 -13.76 3.06 5.52
C ALA A 23 -13.81 2.82 7.04
N GLY A 24 -13.13 3.64 7.85
CA GLY A 24 -13.05 3.47 9.30
C GLY A 24 -12.18 2.29 9.75
N TRP A 25 -11.38 1.71 8.85
CA TRP A 25 -10.60 0.51 9.14
C TRP A 25 -9.26 0.83 9.79
N SER A 26 -8.83 -0.02 10.72
CA SER A 26 -7.46 0.00 11.23
C SER A 26 -6.52 -0.76 10.30
N GLY A 27 -5.23 -0.45 10.33
CA GLY A 27 -4.22 -1.20 9.56
C GLY A 27 -4.15 -2.68 9.97
N GLU A 28 -4.50 -2.99 11.23
CA GLU A 28 -4.62 -4.36 11.73
C GLU A 28 -5.81 -5.09 11.10
N TRP A 29 -6.98 -4.44 11.01
CA TRP A 29 -8.17 -5.01 10.40
C TRP A 29 -7.91 -5.40 8.94
N LEU A 30 -7.33 -4.48 8.16
CA LEU A 30 -7.00 -4.73 6.76
C LEU A 30 -5.95 -5.84 6.61
N ALA A 31 -4.97 -5.91 7.52
CA ALA A 31 -3.97 -6.97 7.51
C ALA A 31 -4.60 -8.35 7.75
N ASN A 32 -5.51 -8.45 8.72
CA ASN A 32 -6.22 -9.69 9.04
C ASN A 32 -7.09 -10.15 7.87
N GLU A 33 -7.83 -9.23 7.24
CA GLU A 33 -8.67 -9.54 6.07
C GLU A 33 -7.86 -10.05 4.88
N LEU A 34 -6.65 -9.52 4.70
CA LEU A 34 -5.73 -9.94 3.64
C LEU A 34 -4.88 -11.17 4.01
N GLY A 35 -4.94 -11.65 5.26
CA GLY A 35 -4.10 -12.74 5.74
C GLY A 35 -2.60 -12.41 5.78
N VAL A 36 -2.26 -11.13 5.98
CA VAL A 36 -0.87 -10.63 6.09
C VAL A 36 -0.61 -10.01 7.46
N THR A 37 0.64 -9.64 7.73
CA THR A 37 0.97 -8.93 8.97
C THR A 37 0.62 -7.45 8.87
N LYS A 38 0.31 -6.80 10.00
CA LYS A 38 0.17 -5.33 10.06
C LYS A 38 1.42 -4.60 9.55
N GLN A 39 2.61 -5.17 9.76
CA GLN A 39 3.85 -4.62 9.24
C GLN A 39 3.85 -4.59 7.71
N THR A 40 3.31 -5.62 7.04
CA THR A 40 3.15 -5.63 5.57
C THR A 40 2.31 -4.44 5.11
N ILE A 41 1.15 -4.21 5.74
CA ILE A 41 0.30 -3.05 5.41
C ILE A 41 1.03 -1.73 5.67
N SER A 42 1.70 -1.60 6.82
CA SER A 42 2.47 -0.39 7.15
C SER A 42 3.61 -0.12 6.15
N SER A 43 4.33 -1.16 5.71
CA SER A 43 5.38 -1.02 4.70
C SER A 43 4.85 -0.62 3.33
N LEU A 44 3.65 -1.09 2.97
CA LEU A 44 2.98 -0.70 1.73
C LEU A 44 2.51 0.76 1.81
N GLU A 45 1.84 1.15 2.89
CA GLU A 45 1.35 2.52 3.13
C GLU A 45 2.47 3.56 3.22
N THR A 46 3.64 3.18 3.75
CA THR A 46 4.79 4.09 3.87
C THR A 46 5.69 4.10 2.63
N GLY A 47 5.38 3.29 1.61
CA GLY A 47 6.23 3.18 0.42
C GLY A 47 7.55 2.45 0.64
N LYS A 48 7.84 1.95 1.86
CA LYS A 48 9.05 1.18 2.17
C LYS A 48 9.18 -0.08 1.33
N THR A 49 8.05 -0.68 0.97
CA THR A 49 7.98 -1.82 0.05
C THR A 49 7.09 -1.45 -1.12
N GLN A 50 7.55 -1.69 -2.34
CA GLN A 50 6.75 -1.47 -3.54
C GLN A 50 5.54 -2.42 -3.57
N MET A 51 4.37 -1.88 -3.87
CA MET A 51 3.16 -2.67 -4.07
C MET A 51 3.32 -3.53 -5.33
N THR A 52 3.13 -4.84 -5.19
CA THR A 52 3.13 -5.76 -6.33
C THR A 52 1.74 -5.80 -6.95
N LYS A 53 1.64 -6.28 -8.19
CA LYS A 53 0.34 -6.53 -8.83
C LYS A 53 -0.54 -7.48 -8.01
N MET A 54 0.07 -8.45 -7.31
CA MET A 54 -0.64 -9.35 -6.41
C MET A 54 -1.22 -8.60 -5.20
N HIS A 55 -0.45 -7.72 -4.55
CA HIS A 55 -0.94 -6.89 -3.45
C HIS A 55 -2.10 -6.00 -3.90
N TYR A 56 -1.96 -5.35 -5.06
CA TYR A 56 -3.00 -4.53 -5.65
C TYR A 56 -4.30 -5.31 -5.84
N LEU A 57 -4.25 -6.48 -6.48
CA LEU A 57 -5.44 -7.30 -6.72
C LEU A 57 -6.10 -7.78 -5.43
N ALA A 58 -5.31 -8.20 -4.44
CA ALA A 58 -5.83 -8.65 -3.15
C ALA A 58 -6.54 -7.52 -2.39
N ILE A 59 -5.90 -6.34 -2.29
CA ILE A 59 -6.49 -5.16 -1.66
C ILE A 59 -7.76 -4.73 -2.40
N ARG A 60 -7.73 -4.73 -3.74
CA ARG A 60 -8.87 -4.36 -4.56
C ARG A 60 -10.05 -5.31 -4.38
N ALA A 61 -9.79 -6.61 -4.22
CA ALA A 61 -10.84 -7.58 -3.94
C ALA A 61 -11.53 -7.31 -2.60
N VAL A 62 -10.77 -6.99 -1.54
CA VAL A 62 -11.32 -6.64 -0.23
C VAL A 62 -12.17 -5.37 -0.29
N PHE A 63 -11.68 -4.32 -0.96
CA PHE A 63 -12.46 -3.09 -1.13
C PHE A 63 -13.73 -3.29 -1.95
N ASN A 64 -13.64 -4.03 -3.06
CA ASN A 64 -14.81 -4.34 -3.87
C ASN A 64 -15.83 -5.16 -3.08
N ASN A 65 -15.38 -6.11 -2.26
CA ASN A 65 -16.25 -6.89 -1.39
C ASN A 65 -16.99 -5.99 -0.39
N GLU A 66 -16.29 -5.06 0.25
CA GLU A 66 -16.93 -4.08 1.14
C GLU A 66 -18.00 -3.24 0.44
N ILE A 67 -17.70 -2.76 -0.77
CA ILE A 67 -18.64 -1.95 -1.55
C ILE A 67 -19.89 -2.76 -1.91
N VAL A 68 -19.70 -4.00 -2.38
CA VAL A 68 -20.81 -4.85 -2.87
C VAL A 68 -21.64 -5.42 -1.72
N VAL A 69 -20.99 -5.89 -0.65
CA VAL A 69 -21.67 -6.58 0.47
C VAL A 69 -22.26 -5.59 1.46
N ASN A 70 -21.51 -4.54 1.82
CA ASN A 70 -21.92 -3.57 2.84
C ASN A 70 -22.47 -2.26 2.24
N GLY A 71 -22.50 -2.13 0.92
CA GLY A 71 -23.09 -0.96 0.24
C GLY A 71 -22.32 0.33 0.48
N ASN A 72 -20.99 0.25 0.69
CA ASN A 72 -20.18 1.42 1.03
C ASN A 72 -19.90 2.29 -0.21
N GLU A 73 -20.88 3.12 -0.60
CA GLU A 73 -20.79 4.00 -1.76
C GLU A 73 -19.67 5.06 -1.64
N ASP A 74 -19.38 5.51 -0.43
CA ASP A 74 -18.34 6.52 -0.20
C ASP A 74 -16.95 5.95 -0.44
N LEU A 75 -16.70 4.70 -0.02
CA LEU A 75 -15.48 3.97 -0.36
C LEU A 75 -15.34 3.81 -1.89
N ALA A 76 -16.45 3.53 -2.60
CA ALA A 76 -16.44 3.42 -4.06
C ALA A 76 -16.03 4.74 -4.73
N LYS A 77 -16.62 5.87 -4.32
CA LYS A 77 -16.29 7.20 -4.85
C LYS A 77 -14.82 7.56 -4.59
N ILE A 78 -14.33 7.27 -3.39
CA ILE A 78 -12.94 7.55 -2.99
C ILE A 78 -11.95 6.74 -3.82
N ILE A 79 -12.22 5.45 -4.03
CA ILE A 79 -11.37 4.60 -4.87
C ILE A 79 -11.41 5.06 -6.33
N GLN A 80 -12.59 5.42 -6.84
CA GLN A 80 -12.73 5.96 -8.18
C GLN A 80 -11.91 7.26 -8.35
N LEU A 81 -11.92 8.15 -7.36
CA LEU A 81 -11.20 9.41 -7.39
C LEU A 81 -9.68 9.24 -7.26
N PHE A 82 -9.21 8.44 -6.31
CA PHE A 82 -7.78 8.32 -6.02
C PHE A 82 -7.05 7.29 -6.86
N VAL A 83 -7.74 6.32 -7.44
CA VAL A 83 -7.12 5.19 -8.15
C VAL A 83 -7.52 5.19 -9.61
N ASP A 84 -8.82 5.10 -9.90
CA ASP A 84 -9.30 4.79 -11.25
C ASP A 84 -9.31 6.01 -12.18
N GLN A 85 -9.61 7.20 -11.64
CA GLN A 85 -9.50 8.45 -12.35
C GLN A 85 -8.17 9.12 -12.00
N PRO A 86 -7.36 9.54 -12.98
CA PRO A 86 -6.29 10.48 -12.69
C PRO A 86 -6.92 11.77 -12.19
N VAL A 87 -6.75 12.10 -10.91
CA VAL A 87 -6.79 13.50 -10.51
C VAL A 87 -5.69 14.16 -11.34
N ILE A 88 -6.10 14.96 -12.34
CA ILE A 88 -5.16 15.69 -13.17
C ILE A 88 -4.34 16.54 -12.19
N ALA A 89 -3.04 16.29 -12.12
CA ALA A 89 -2.07 16.99 -11.27
C ALA A 89 -1.87 18.47 -11.68
N GLU A 90 -2.90 19.12 -12.23
CA GLU A 90 -2.88 20.51 -12.69
C GLU A 90 -3.18 21.50 -11.55
N LEU A 91 -3.46 21.03 -10.32
CA LEU A 91 -3.75 21.91 -9.18
C LEU A 91 -2.53 22.25 -8.33
N GLU A 92 -1.35 21.69 -8.59
CA GLU A 92 -0.12 22.00 -7.82
C GLU A 92 0.83 22.98 -8.52
N LYS A 93 0.60 23.35 -9.81
CA LYS A 93 1.53 24.21 -10.56
C LYS A 93 1.22 25.71 -10.53
N SER A 94 0.19 26.15 -9.79
CA SER A 94 -0.29 27.55 -9.85
C SER A 94 -0.05 28.38 -8.59
N GLN A 95 0.86 27.99 -7.69
CA GLN A 95 1.16 28.79 -6.48
C GLN A 95 2.64 29.07 -6.21
N ILE A 96 3.51 29.17 -7.22
CA ILE A 96 4.88 29.68 -7.01
C ILE A 96 5.34 30.56 -8.18
N THR A 97 4.80 31.77 -8.30
CA THR A 97 5.51 32.90 -8.94
C THR A 97 5.00 34.23 -8.39
N THR A 98 5.59 34.74 -7.30
CA THR A 98 5.76 36.19 -7.09
C THR A 98 6.88 36.45 -6.06
N GLY A 99 7.91 37.21 -6.47
CA GLY A 99 8.97 37.82 -5.66
C GLY A 99 10.11 36.88 -5.29
N GLY A 100 11.34 36.99 -5.81
CA GLY A 100 12.27 38.11 -5.61
C GLY A 100 12.73 38.07 -4.14
N GLU A 101 13.98 37.83 -3.76
CA GLU A 101 15.25 38.33 -4.26
C GLU A 101 16.37 37.68 -3.40
N ASP A 102 17.54 37.47 -4.01
CA ASP A 102 18.90 37.57 -3.44
C ASP A 102 19.43 36.58 -2.38
N GLY A 103 20.52 35.90 -2.75
CA GLY A 103 21.58 35.54 -1.81
C GLY A 103 22.12 34.11 -1.92
N GLU A 104 23.10 33.89 -2.80
CA GLU A 104 24.13 32.88 -2.50
C GLU A 104 24.98 33.39 -1.31
N PRO A 105 25.47 32.49 -0.44
CA PRO A 105 26.82 31.97 -0.69
C PRO A 105 27.02 30.48 -0.37
N LYS A 106 27.99 29.93 -1.12
CA LYS A 106 28.57 28.58 -1.07
C LYS A 106 29.04 28.15 0.33
N MET A 107 28.89 26.87 0.66
CA MET A 107 29.92 26.15 1.41
C MET A 107 29.92 24.65 1.12
N ASP A 108 31.11 24.17 0.77
CA ASP A 108 31.54 22.80 0.47
C ASP A 108 31.53 21.92 1.73
N SER A 109 31.06 20.67 1.65
CA SER A 109 31.69 19.52 2.32
C SER A 109 30.95 18.20 2.03
N LYS A 110 31.77 17.20 1.70
CA LYS A 110 31.47 15.78 1.54
C LYS A 110 31.06 15.14 2.88
N GLU A 111 30.27 14.06 2.84
CA GLU A 111 30.48 12.76 3.54
C GLU A 111 29.16 11.96 3.67
N THR A 112 29.28 10.65 3.51
CA THR A 112 28.23 9.60 3.54
C THR A 112 28.05 9.08 4.97
N PHE A 113 26.83 8.72 5.43
CA PHE A 113 26.72 7.76 6.55
C PHE A 113 25.44 6.92 6.58
N ASN A 114 25.60 5.66 7.01
CA ASN A 114 24.60 4.59 7.14
C ASN A 114 23.98 4.54 8.54
N GLN A 115 23.11 3.56 8.72
CA GLN A 115 22.08 3.39 9.74
C GLN A 115 22.56 3.14 11.19
N SER A 116 21.68 3.56 12.11
CA SER A 116 21.23 2.88 13.34
C SER A 116 21.85 3.26 14.70
N ALA A 117 21.00 3.86 15.55
CA ALA A 117 20.91 3.85 17.03
C ALA A 117 22.19 4.20 17.84
N VAL A 118 22.15 5.13 18.80
CA VAL A 118 21.54 4.91 20.14
C VAL A 118 21.48 6.24 20.93
N LEU A 119 20.27 6.56 21.42
CA LEU A 119 19.92 7.29 22.65
C LEU A 119 20.53 8.69 22.89
N GLY A 120 19.71 9.74 22.80
CA GLY A 120 19.94 11.05 23.43
C GLY A 120 21.40 11.55 23.46
N ALA A 121 21.81 12.23 22.38
CA ALA A 121 23.01 13.08 22.25
C ALA A 121 24.40 12.41 22.22
N THR A 122 25.01 12.32 21.03
CA THR A 122 26.35 12.85 20.64
C THR A 122 26.66 12.49 19.16
N LEU A 123 27.28 13.40 18.41
CA LEU A 123 27.83 13.17 17.06
C LEU A 123 28.96 12.11 17.09
N ILE A 124 29.27 11.39 15.99
CA ILE A 124 30.59 11.22 15.27
C ILE A 124 30.52 10.07 14.18
N THR A 125 30.92 10.38 12.91
CA THR A 125 31.60 9.59 11.83
C THR A 125 31.02 8.42 11.00
N ALA A 126 31.39 8.45 9.71
CA ALA A 126 31.10 7.61 8.53
C ALA A 126 31.60 6.13 8.51
N SER A 127 30.83 5.20 7.91
CA SER A 127 31.25 4.03 7.08
C SER A 127 30.04 3.26 6.49
N LEU A 128 30.27 2.50 5.40
CA LEU A 128 29.29 1.78 4.56
C LEU A 128 29.09 0.30 4.94
N ALA A 129 27.84 -0.22 4.86
CA ALA A 129 27.52 -1.57 4.36
C ALA A 129 25.98 -1.80 4.21
N PRO A 130 25.47 -2.32 3.07
CA PRO A 130 24.09 -2.77 2.92
C PRO A 130 23.93 -4.25 3.29
N ALA A 131 23.13 -4.57 4.31
CA ALA A 131 22.74 -5.95 4.62
C ALA A 131 21.35 -6.25 4.03
N ALA A 132 21.31 -6.96 2.91
CA ALA A 132 20.08 -7.47 2.32
C ALA A 132 19.45 -8.52 3.27
N THR A 133 18.27 -8.23 3.81
CA THR A 133 17.49 -9.21 4.57
C THR A 133 16.74 -10.09 3.57
N VAL A 134 17.02 -11.40 3.56
CA VAL A 134 16.35 -12.38 2.71
C VAL A 134 14.91 -12.56 3.20
N LEU A 135 13.94 -12.18 2.36
CA LEU A 135 12.51 -12.41 2.58
C LEU A 135 12.17 -13.88 2.30
N VAL A 136 11.78 -14.63 3.33
CA VAL A 136 11.24 -15.99 3.16
C VAL A 136 9.74 -15.87 2.77
N PRO A 137 9.25 -16.57 1.73
CA PRO A 137 7.86 -16.48 1.32
C PRO A 137 6.96 -17.40 2.18
N VAL A 138 5.98 -16.83 2.87
CA VAL A 138 4.83 -17.59 3.41
C VAL A 138 3.69 -17.52 2.39
N LEU A 139 3.82 -18.28 1.29
CA LEU A 139 2.79 -18.42 0.26
C LEU A 139 1.90 -19.66 0.46
N GLY A 140 2.22 -20.52 1.43
CA GLY A 140 1.61 -21.85 1.57
C GLY A 140 0.16 -21.85 2.08
N ASN A 141 -0.24 -20.85 2.86
CA ASN A 141 -1.53 -20.91 3.56
C ASN A 141 -2.71 -20.47 2.70
N LEU A 142 -2.50 -19.59 1.71
CA LEU A 142 -3.58 -19.08 0.86
C LEU A 142 -4.18 -20.19 -0.04
N VAL A 143 -3.34 -21.08 -0.57
CA VAL A 143 -3.78 -22.22 -1.39
C VAL A 143 -4.59 -23.22 -0.56
N LYS A 144 -4.23 -23.40 0.71
CA LYS A 144 -4.95 -24.30 1.63
C LYS A 144 -6.33 -23.76 1.97
N LEU A 145 -6.43 -22.44 2.21
CA LEU A 145 -7.70 -21.76 2.47
C LEU A 145 -8.61 -21.76 1.22
N MET A 146 -8.07 -21.54 0.03
CA MET A 146 -8.85 -21.65 -1.22
C MET A 146 -9.36 -23.07 -1.48
N LYS A 147 -8.56 -24.11 -1.19
CA LYS A 147 -9.03 -25.51 -1.28
C LYS A 147 -10.12 -25.83 -0.26
N GLN A 148 -10.04 -25.28 0.95
CA GLN A 148 -11.06 -25.47 1.99
C GLN A 148 -12.37 -24.77 1.62
N ALA A 149 -12.32 -23.53 1.14
CA ALA A 149 -13.49 -22.78 0.68
C ALA A 149 -14.20 -23.50 -0.48
N MET A 150 -13.45 -23.98 -1.49
CA MET A 150 -14.03 -24.73 -2.61
C MET A 150 -14.64 -26.08 -2.20
N LYS A 151 -14.12 -26.75 -1.16
CA LYS A 151 -14.70 -28.00 -0.66
C LYS A 151 -16.03 -27.77 0.05
N GLN A 152 -16.19 -26.62 0.72
CA GLN A 152 -17.44 -26.20 1.36
C GLN A 152 -18.52 -25.90 0.32
N THR A 153 -18.19 -25.16 -0.74
CA THR A 153 -19.13 -24.82 -1.83
C THR A 153 -19.61 -26.05 -2.61
N ARG A 154 -18.75 -27.07 -2.76
CA ARG A 154 -19.13 -28.31 -3.45
C ARG A 154 -20.06 -29.22 -2.61
N ALA A 155 -20.07 -29.08 -1.29
CA ALA A 155 -20.95 -29.87 -0.42
C ALA A 155 -22.40 -29.35 -0.43
N GLU A 156 -22.61 -28.05 -0.61
CA GLU A 156 -23.97 -27.46 -0.62
C GLU A 156 -24.68 -27.64 -1.97
N SER A 157 -23.93 -27.88 -3.05
CA SER A 157 -24.51 -28.12 -4.38
C SER A 157 -25.22 -29.48 -4.53
N TYR A 158 -25.08 -30.41 -3.57
CA TYR A 158 -25.77 -31.72 -3.63
C TYR A 158 -27.08 -31.77 -2.87
N ILE A 159 -27.36 -30.82 -1.97
CA ILE A 159 -28.60 -30.82 -1.17
C ILE A 159 -29.72 -30.03 -1.87
N SER A 160 -29.39 -29.11 -2.79
CA SER A 160 -30.38 -28.26 -3.47
C SER A 160 -31.03 -28.89 -4.72
N THR A 161 -30.69 -30.13 -5.10
CA THR A 161 -31.26 -30.82 -6.28
C THR A 161 -32.18 -31.99 -5.90
N LEU A 162 -32.50 -32.14 -4.62
CA LEU A 162 -33.35 -33.23 -4.10
C LEU A 162 -34.61 -32.75 -3.34
N TYR A 163 -35.08 -31.53 -3.60
CA TYR A 163 -36.38 -31.06 -3.14
C TYR A 163 -37.17 -30.42 -4.26
#